data_AF-A0A1G0I181-F1
#
_entry.id   AF-A0A1G0I181-F1
#
_cell.length_a   1.000
_cell.length_b   1.000
_cell.length_c   1.000
_cell.angle_alpha   90.00
_cell.angle_beta   90.00
_cell.angle_gamma   90.00
#
_symmetry.space_group_name_H-M   'P 1'
#
loop_
_entity.id
_entity.type
_entity.pdbx_description
1 polymer ?
#
loop_
_entity_poly.entity_id
_entity_poly.type
_entity_poly.pdbx_seq_one_letter_code
_entity_poly.pdbx_strand_id
1 'polypeptide(L)'
;MLWGYGQARQQAVVVVWNPPIGLRHSVALFTLPAFILLAAAYVPGNHFKSRLAHPMLIGVLLWAFAHLLVKGQLHAVILFGSLLLWSVLGLRAALRREPPSRAKASLARTLLAMVIGVAAWAVFAFYLHARWVGVAPFA
;
A
#
# COMPACT_ATOMS: atom_id res chain seq x y z
N MET A 1 -1.68 -12.74 -9.42
CA MET A 1 -1.97 -12.71 -7.96
C MET A 1 -3.47 -12.60 -7.65
N LEU A 2 -4.21 -11.67 -8.26
CA LEU A 2 -5.65 -11.47 -7.98
C LEU A 2 -6.52 -12.73 -8.19
N TRP A 3 -6.32 -13.47 -9.28
CA TRP A 3 -7.08 -14.70 -9.57
C TRP A 3 -6.83 -15.80 -8.52
N GLY A 4 -5.55 -16.09 -8.21
CA GLY A 4 -5.18 -17.09 -7.20
C GLY A 4 -5.66 -16.74 -5.79
N TYR A 5 -5.58 -15.46 -5.41
CA TYR A 5 -6.15 -14.98 -4.14
C TYR A 5 -7.67 -15.18 -4.09
N GLY A 6 -8.38 -14.87 -5.19
CA GLY A 6 -9.83 -15.08 -5.29
C GLY A 6 -10.23 -16.53 -5.12
N GLN A 7 -9.51 -17.46 -5.75
CA GLN A 7 -9.74 -18.91 -5.63
C GLN A 7 -9.43 -19.43 -4.21
N ALA A 8 -8.31 -19.04 -3.62
CA ALA A 8 -7.90 -19.49 -2.29
C ALA A 8 -8.90 -19.07 -1.19
N ARG A 9 -9.56 -17.92 -1.37
CA ARG A 9 -10.58 -17.44 -0.42
C ARG A 9 -11.89 -18.22 -0.46
N GLN A 10 -12.13 -19.01 -1.51
CA GLN A 10 -13.31 -19.87 -1.64
C GLN A 10 -13.08 -21.29 -1.07
N GLN A 11 -11.82 -21.66 -0.80
CA GLN A 11 -11.44 -22.94 -0.20
C GLN A 11 -11.36 -22.82 1.33
N ALA A 12 -11.17 -23.94 2.04
CA ALA A 12 -11.10 -23.98 3.50
C ALA A 12 -10.10 -22.93 4.04
N VAL A 13 -10.62 -21.96 4.79
CA VAL A 13 -9.84 -20.82 5.28
C VAL A 13 -8.93 -21.27 6.41
N VAL A 14 -7.63 -21.42 6.11
CA VAL A 14 -6.61 -21.62 7.15
C VAL A 14 -6.35 -20.29 7.85
N VAL A 15 -6.75 -20.21 9.12
CA VAL A 15 -6.51 -19.05 9.99
C VAL A 15 -5.19 -19.25 10.73
N VAL A 16 -4.23 -18.35 10.48
CA VAL A 16 -2.92 -18.29 11.15
C VAL A 16 -3.05 -17.56 12.48
N TRP A 17 -3.86 -16.51 12.54
CA TRP A 17 -4.13 -15.75 13.75
C TRP A 17 -5.45 -14.95 13.65
N ASN A 18 -5.99 -14.49 14.79
CA ASN A 18 -7.23 -13.71 14.82
C ASN A 18 -6.97 -12.25 15.27
N PRO A 19 -7.07 -11.27 14.36
CA PRO A 19 -6.81 -9.88 14.69
C PRO A 19 -7.86 -9.24 15.61
N PRO A 20 -7.45 -8.43 16.60
CA PRO A 20 -8.36 -7.62 17.38
C PRO A 20 -9.22 -6.72 16.49
N ILE A 21 -10.53 -6.66 16.75
CA ILE A 21 -11.49 -5.91 15.95
C ILE A 21 -11.14 -4.41 15.89
N GLY A 22 -10.57 -3.85 16.96
CA GLY A 22 -10.17 -2.45 17.03
C GLY A 22 -9.08 -2.01 16.04
N LEU A 23 -8.29 -2.95 15.49
CA LEU A 23 -7.22 -2.64 14.53
C LEU A 23 -7.74 -2.36 13.11
N ARG A 24 -9.03 -2.59 12.84
CA ARG A 24 -9.62 -2.38 11.51
C ARG A 24 -9.49 -0.93 11.03
N HIS A 25 -9.62 0.04 11.94
CA HIS A 25 -9.46 1.46 11.60
C HIS A 25 -8.01 1.84 11.30
N SER A 26 -7.04 1.12 11.87
CA SER A 26 -5.61 1.33 11.59
C SER A 26 -5.27 1.09 10.12
N VAL A 27 -6.03 0.22 9.43
CA VAL A 27 -5.83 -0.03 7.99
C VAL A 27 -6.11 1.21 7.16
N ALA A 28 -7.19 1.93 7.46
CA ALA A 28 -7.50 3.18 6.76
C ALA A 28 -6.39 4.23 6.97
N LEU A 29 -5.89 4.33 8.21
CA LEU A 29 -4.82 5.25 8.59
C LEU A 29 -3.51 4.99 7.84
N PHE A 30 -3.14 3.72 7.61
CA PHE A 30 -1.90 3.38 6.91
C PHE A 30 -2.06 3.30 5.38
N THR A 31 -3.23 2.93 4.87
CA THR A 31 -3.46 2.78 3.43
C THR A 31 -3.62 4.11 2.72
N LEU A 32 -4.20 5.13 3.35
CA LEU A 32 -4.26 6.47 2.77
C LEU A 32 -2.87 7.06 2.44
N PRO A 33 -1.92 7.15 3.39
CA PRO A 33 -0.57 7.62 3.08
C PRO A 33 0.14 6.68 2.08
N ALA A 34 -0.14 5.38 2.09
CA ALA A 34 0.41 4.47 1.09
C ALA A 34 -0.01 4.84 -0.35
N PHE A 35 -1.28 5.17 -0.59
CA PHE A 35 -1.76 5.60 -1.90
C PHE A 35 -1.19 6.96 -2.31
N ILE A 36 -1.05 7.90 -1.36
CA ILE A 36 -0.39 9.20 -1.59
C ILE A 36 1.06 9.00 -2.01
N LEU A 37 1.80 8.13 -1.32
CA LEU A 37 3.19 7.84 -1.66
C LEU A 37 3.32 7.12 -3.01
N LEU A 38 2.36 6.25 -3.36
CA LEU A 38 2.32 5.61 -4.66
C LEU A 38 2.13 6.66 -5.78
N ALA A 39 1.15 7.56 -5.64
CA ALA A 39 0.97 8.68 -6.58
C ALA A 39 2.21 9.59 -6.65
N ALA A 40 2.81 9.90 -5.50
CA ALA A 40 4.03 10.71 -5.42
C ALA A 40 5.25 10.07 -6.08
N ALA A 41 5.27 8.75 -6.28
CA ALA A 41 6.32 8.10 -7.04
C ALA A 41 6.27 8.46 -8.53
N TYR A 42 5.07 8.70 -9.07
CA TYR A 42 4.84 8.94 -10.49
C TYR A 42 4.67 10.42 -10.84
N VAL A 43 4.33 11.29 -9.90
CA VAL A 43 4.36 12.74 -10.09
C VAL A 43 5.80 13.25 -9.91
N PRO A 44 6.50 13.77 -10.93
CA PRO A 44 7.86 14.29 -10.73
C PRO A 44 7.88 15.55 -9.86
N GLY A 45 9.05 15.96 -9.34
CA GLY A 45 9.24 17.28 -8.70
C GLY A 45 8.36 17.58 -7.47
N ASN A 46 7.90 16.56 -6.74
CA ASN A 46 7.19 16.73 -5.47
C ASN A 46 8.12 16.50 -4.27
N HIS A 47 7.71 16.97 -3.09
CA HIS A 47 8.51 16.92 -1.87
C HIS A 47 8.65 15.51 -1.27
N PHE A 48 7.67 14.62 -1.47
CA PHE A 48 7.79 13.23 -1.00
C PHE A 48 8.90 12.50 -1.76
N LYS A 49 8.91 12.62 -3.09
CA LYS A 49 9.93 12.00 -3.94
C LYS A 49 11.33 12.58 -3.67
N SER A 50 11.43 13.87 -3.38
CA SER A 50 12.71 14.50 -3.04
C SER A 50 13.23 14.14 -1.65
N ARG A 51 12.36 13.81 -0.67
CA ARG A 51 12.78 13.45 0.70
C ARG A 51 12.92 11.95 0.93
N LEU A 52 11.99 11.16 0.40
CA LEU A 52 11.85 9.74 0.70
C LEU A 52 12.56 8.81 -0.29
N ALA A 53 13.17 9.34 -1.34
CA ALA A 53 13.89 8.65 -2.43
C ALA A 53 13.05 7.62 -3.22
N HIS A 54 12.46 6.63 -2.55
CA HIS A 54 11.65 5.55 -3.11
C HIS A 54 10.24 5.51 -2.51
N PRO A 55 9.41 6.56 -2.73
CA PRO A 55 8.07 6.63 -2.16
C PRO A 55 7.18 5.45 -2.56
N MET A 56 7.37 4.86 -3.75
CA MET A 56 6.65 3.64 -4.17
C MET A 56 6.90 2.47 -3.22
N LEU A 57 8.16 2.17 -2.90
CA LEU A 57 8.52 1.04 -2.04
C LEU A 57 8.01 1.25 -0.61
N ILE A 58 8.10 2.49 -0.10
CA ILE A 58 7.57 2.85 1.21
C ILE A 58 6.04 2.75 1.23
N GLY A 59 5.36 3.18 0.16
CA GLY A 59 3.91 3.03 0.02
C GLY A 59 3.48 1.56 0.04
N VAL A 60 4.14 0.70 -0.74
CA VAL A 60 3.87 -0.75 -0.76
C VAL A 60 4.14 -1.39 0.61
N LEU A 61 5.23 -0.99 1.29
CA LEU A 61 5.57 -1.46 2.62
C LEU A 61 4.46 -1.13 3.62
N LEU A 62 4.02 0.14 3.69
CA LEU A 62 2.94 0.58 4.58
C LEU A 62 1.64 -0.15 4.28
N TRP A 63 1.29 -0.27 2.99
CA TRP A 63 0.08 -0.94 2.55
C TRP A 63 0.08 -2.42 2.94
N ALA A 64 1.17 -3.14 2.67
CA ALA A 64 1.28 -4.57 2.96
C ALA A 64 1.27 -4.83 4.47
N PHE A 65 1.99 -4.01 5.25
CA PHE A 65 2.00 -4.07 6.71
C PHE A 65 0.61 -3.85 7.31
N ALA A 66 -0.12 -2.84 6.83
CA ALA A 66 -1.48 -2.54 7.28
C ALA A 66 -2.45 -3.71 7.04
N HIS A 67 -2.32 -4.40 5.90
CA HIS A 67 -3.17 -5.55 5.59
C HIS A 67 -2.81 -6.77 6.44
N LEU A 68 -1.51 -7.02 6.67
CA LEU A 68 -1.07 -8.10 7.56
C LEU A 68 -1.61 -7.92 8.96
N LEU A 69 -1.60 -6.69 9.49
CA LEU A 69 -2.12 -6.34 10.83
C LEU A 69 -3.58 -6.72 11.08
N VAL A 70 -4.39 -6.90 10.03
CA VAL A 70 -5.83 -7.19 10.19
C VAL A 70 -6.29 -8.44 9.43
N LYS A 71 -5.40 -9.10 8.70
CA LYS A 71 -5.70 -10.32 7.93
C LYS A 71 -4.82 -11.47 8.40
N GLY A 72 -5.37 -12.31 9.27
CA GLY A 72 -4.69 -13.52 9.74
C GLY A 72 -4.99 -14.78 8.95
N GLN A 73 -5.53 -14.68 7.73
CA GLN A 73 -5.75 -15.84 6.85
C GLN A 73 -4.47 -16.17 6.06
N LEU A 74 -4.13 -17.44 5.88
CA LEU A 74 -2.86 -17.86 5.27
C LEU A 74 -2.62 -17.25 3.88
N HIS A 75 -3.64 -17.24 3.01
CA HIS A 75 -3.53 -16.65 1.68
C HIS A 75 -3.22 -15.14 1.72
N ALA A 76 -3.76 -14.42 2.70
CA ALA A 76 -3.47 -13.01 2.91
C ALA A 76 -2.04 -12.84 3.45
N VAL A 77 -1.63 -13.67 4.41
CA VAL A 77 -0.27 -13.65 4.96
C VAL A 77 0.76 -13.88 3.86
N ILE A 78 0.55 -14.85 2.97
CA ILE A 78 1.45 -15.10 1.84
C ILE A 78 1.48 -13.89 0.90
N LEU A 79 0.33 -13.40 0.46
CA LEU A 79 0.26 -12.29 -0.50
C LEU A 79 0.93 -11.01 0.04
N PHE A 80 0.50 -10.55 1.22
CA PHE A 80 1.00 -9.32 1.79
C PHE A 80 2.41 -9.50 2.38
N GLY A 81 2.73 -10.68 2.92
CA GLY A 81 4.07 -11.01 3.41
C GLY A 81 5.11 -11.01 2.30
N SER A 82 4.81 -11.59 1.14
CA SER A 82 5.72 -11.54 -0.03
C SER A 82 5.95 -10.11 -0.51
N LEU A 83 4.90 -9.29 -0.60
CA LEU A 83 5.03 -7.89 -1.00
C LEU A 83 5.79 -7.04 0.03
N LEU A 84 5.56 -7.30 1.32
CA LEU A 84 6.30 -6.65 2.41
C LEU A 84 7.78 -6.98 2.32
N LEU A 85 8.13 -8.27 2.23
CA LEU A 85 9.51 -8.73 2.09
C LEU A 85 10.19 -8.11 0.87
N TRP A 86 9.53 -8.15 -0.29
CA TRP A 86 10.03 -7.54 -1.52
C TRP A 86 10.26 -6.03 -1.35
N SER A 87 9.32 -5.30 -0.74
CA SER A 87 9.43 -3.86 -0.54
C SER A 87 10.61 -3.48 0.37
N VAL A 88 10.86 -4.27 1.43
CA VAL A 88 11.99 -4.07 2.36
C VAL A 88 13.31 -4.34 1.66
N LEU A 89 13.42 -5.46 0.95
CA LEU A 89 14.64 -5.82 0.22
C LEU A 89 14.94 -4.82 -0.89
N GLY A 90 13.91 -4.42 -1.64
CA GLY A 90 14.01 -3.38 -2.67
C GLY A 90 14.48 -2.04 -2.09
N LEU A 91 13.92 -1.61 -0.95
CA LEU A 91 14.30 -0.35 -0.31
C LEU A 91 15.74 -0.40 0.18
N ARG A 92 16.16 -1.51 0.80
CA ARG A 92 17.56 -1.73 1.21
C ARG A 92 18.52 -1.69 0.03
N ALA A 93 18.18 -2.33 -1.09
CA ALA A 93 19.01 -2.32 -2.28
C ALA A 93 19.07 -0.93 -2.94
N ALA A 94 17.97 -0.18 -2.90
CA ALA A 94 17.89 1.13 -3.53
C ALA A 94 18.63 2.21 -2.72
N LEU A 95 18.56 2.17 -1.38
CA LEU A 95 19.29 3.08 -0.49
C LEU A 95 20.82 2.90 -0.54
N ARG A 96 21.32 1.76 -1.04
CA ARG A 96 22.76 1.51 -1.26
C ARG A 96 23.28 2.09 -2.56
N ARG A 97 22.40 2.53 -3.47
CA ARG A 97 22.77 3.16 -4.74
C ARG A 97 22.88 4.67 -4.55
N GLU A 98 23.73 5.30 -5.35
CA GLU A 98 23.76 6.76 -5.36
C GLU A 98 22.39 7.32 -5.78
N PRO A 99 21.88 8.32 -5.05
CA PRO A 99 20.58 8.90 -5.37
C PRO A 99 20.67 9.63 -6.72
N PRO A 100 19.68 9.45 -7.60
CA PRO A 100 19.63 10.25 -8.82
C PRO A 100 19.48 11.73 -8.48
N SER A 101 19.98 12.59 -9.37
CA SER A 101 19.77 14.04 -9.32
C SER A 101 18.29 14.35 -9.07
N ARG A 102 18.01 15.10 -8.00
CA ARG A 102 16.65 15.44 -7.58
C ARG A 102 16.24 16.76 -8.24
N ALA A 103 15.21 16.71 -9.07
CA ALA A 103 14.58 17.93 -9.58
C ALA A 103 14.07 18.80 -8.42
N LYS A 104 14.10 20.13 -8.60
CA LYS A 104 13.60 21.08 -7.61
C LYS A 104 12.14 20.75 -7.27
N ALA A 105 11.87 20.54 -5.99
CA ALA A 105 10.53 20.22 -5.52
C ALA A 105 9.64 21.46 -5.54
N SER A 106 8.37 21.27 -5.88
CA SER A 106 7.33 22.30 -5.86
C SER A 106 6.17 21.87 -4.97
N LEU A 107 5.60 22.82 -4.22
CA LEU A 107 4.42 22.57 -3.40
C LEU A 107 3.22 22.17 -4.26
N ALA A 108 3.04 22.79 -5.43
CA ALA A 108 1.94 22.46 -6.34
C ALA A 108 1.98 20.98 -6.78
N ARG A 109 3.16 20.43 -7.06
CA ARG A 109 3.32 19.01 -7.44
C ARG A 109 3.12 18.07 -6.25
N THR A 110 3.48 18.50 -5.04
CA THR A 110 3.13 17.77 -3.80
C THR A 110 1.62 17.71 -3.62
N LEU A 111 0.91 18.83 -3.74
CA LEU A 111 -0.55 18.86 -3.61
C LEU A 111 -1.23 18.02 -4.69
N LEU A 112 -0.73 18.08 -5.94
CA LEU A 112 -1.23 17.22 -7.02
C LEU A 112 -1.09 15.73 -6.67
N ALA A 113 0.08 15.30 -6.17
CA ALA A 113 0.28 13.91 -5.74
C ALA A 113 -0.65 13.51 -4.59
N MET A 114 -0.89 14.41 -3.63
CA MET A 114 -1.83 14.18 -2.53
C MET A 114 -3.25 14.02 -3.04
N VAL A 115 -3.74 14.93 -3.90
CA VAL A 115 -5.09 14.87 -4.46
C VAL A 115 -5.29 13.59 -5.26
N ILE A 116 -4.34 13.23 -6.14
CA ILE A 116 -4.39 11.97 -6.91
C ILE A 116 -4.43 10.77 -5.97
N GLY A 117 -3.57 10.74 -4.95
CA GLY A 117 -3.50 9.64 -3.99
C GLY A 117 -4.78 9.49 -3.16
N VAL A 118 -5.33 10.59 -2.65
CA VAL A 118 -6.59 10.61 -1.89
C VAL A 118 -7.75 10.14 -2.77
N ALA A 119 -7.85 10.66 -4.00
CA ALA A 119 -8.91 10.25 -4.94
C ALA A 119 -8.81 8.76 -5.28
N ALA A 120 -7.61 8.27 -5.60
CA ALA A 120 -7.38 6.86 -5.88
C ALA A 120 -7.69 5.97 -4.66
N TRP A 121 -7.30 6.39 -3.46
CA TRP A 121 -7.64 5.69 -2.22
C TRP A 121 -9.14 5.63 -2.00
N ALA A 122 -9.87 6.73 -2.17
CA ALA A 122 -11.32 6.78 -1.98
C ALA A 122 -12.03 5.87 -3.00
N VAL A 123 -11.72 6.00 -4.28
CA VAL A 123 -12.29 5.15 -5.33
C VAL A 123 -12.01 3.67 -5.05
N PHE A 124 -10.78 3.35 -4.63
CA PHE A 124 -10.44 1.96 -4.34
C PHE A 124 -11.15 1.44 -3.10
N ALA A 125 -11.06 2.15 -1.97
CA ALA A 125 -11.56 1.68 -0.70
C ALA A 125 -13.09 1.57 -0.66
N PHE A 126 -13.82 2.51 -1.27
CA PHE A 126 -15.28 2.53 -1.21
C PHE A 126 -15.95 1.75 -2.35
N TYR A 127 -15.28 1.54 -3.49
CA TYR A 127 -15.89 0.91 -4.66
C TYR A 127 -15.10 -0.31 -5.17
N LEU A 128 -13.85 -0.12 -5.60
CA LEU A 128 -13.11 -1.18 -6.28
C LEU A 128 -12.75 -2.35 -5.35
N HIS A 129 -12.54 -2.10 -4.06
CA HIS A 129 -12.23 -3.13 -3.09
C HIS A 129 -13.40 -4.11 -2.95
N ALA A 130 -14.64 -3.61 -2.89
CA ALA A 130 -15.82 -4.46 -2.91
C ALA A 130 -15.97 -5.16 -4.27
N ARG A 131 -15.82 -4.44 -5.38
CA ARG A 131 -16.08 -4.97 -6.73
C ARG A 131 -15.08 -6.02 -7.21
N TRP A 132 -13.80 -5.86 -6.87
CA TRP A 132 -12.70 -6.71 -7.36
C TRP A 132 -12.13 -7.66 -6.31
N VAL A 133 -12.14 -7.25 -5.03
CA VAL A 133 -11.62 -8.08 -3.93
C VAL A 133 -12.76 -8.80 -3.18
N GLY A 134 -14.00 -8.31 -3.30
CA GLY A 134 -15.17 -8.92 -2.68
C GLY A 134 -15.24 -8.68 -1.16
N VAL A 135 -14.66 -7.57 -0.70
CA VAL A 135 -14.69 -7.12 0.70
C VAL A 135 -14.94 -5.62 0.72
N ALA A 136 -15.89 -5.16 1.52
CA ALA A 136 -16.12 -3.75 1.78
C ALA A 136 -15.35 -3.33 3.05
N PRO A 137 -14.34 -2.44 2.97
CA PRO A 137 -13.53 -2.03 4.12
C PRO A 137 -14.29 -1.21 5.18
N PHE A 138 -15.36 -0.52 4.78
CA PHE A 138 -16.09 0.45 5.60
C PHE A 138 -17.60 0.15 5.72
N ALA A 139 -18.04 -1.06 5.35
CA ALA A 139 -19.43 -1.50 5.52
C ALA A 139 -19.55 -2.51 6.66
#